data_AF-A0A2E0A0L4-F1
#
_entry.id   AF-A0A2E0A0L4-F1
#
_cell.length_a   1.000
_cell.length_b   1.000
_cell.length_c   1.000
_cell.angle_alpha   90.00
_cell.angle_beta   90.00
_cell.angle_gamma   90.00
#
_symmetry.space_group_name_H-M   'P 1'
#
loop_
_entity.id
_entity.type
_entity.pdbx_description
1 polymer ?
#
loop_
_entity_poly.entity_id
_entity_poly.type
_entity_poly.pdbx_seq_one_letter_code
_entity_poly.pdbx_strand_id
1 'polypeptide(L)'
;MEDTVIAIFSVVFPLLIVMVIVWFIQVSRLFARLREHHPQEYEAMGRPTLFANNTPQTNFSLLKFFMGNRARELGDDVLVRQCAFLKKFFYVYLSLFLGLMSLMVVMAVSGS
;
A
#
# COMPACT_ATOMS: atom_id res chain seq x y z
N MET A 1 9.79 -28.08 -12.72
CA MET A 1 10.21 -26.82 -12.07
C MET A 1 9.66 -25.63 -12.84
N GLU A 2 9.91 -25.57 -14.14
CA GLU A 2 9.37 -24.53 -15.04
C GLU A 2 7.84 -24.41 -14.96
N ASP A 3 7.10 -25.53 -15.04
CA ASP A 3 5.63 -25.52 -14.94
C ASP A 3 5.10 -24.94 -13.63
N THR A 4 5.79 -25.21 -12.52
CA THR A 4 5.44 -24.71 -11.18
C THR A 4 5.66 -23.20 -11.10
N VAL A 5 6.77 -22.71 -11.65
CA VAL A 5 7.08 -21.27 -11.69
C VAL A 5 6.07 -20.53 -12.56
N ILE A 6 5.73 -21.09 -13.73
CA ILE A 6 4.71 -20.53 -14.63
C ILE A 6 3.35 -20.46 -13.90
N ALA A 7 2.92 -21.55 -13.26
CA ALA A 7 1.65 -21.57 -12.53
C ALA A 7 1.59 -20.53 -11.40
N ILE A 8 2.66 -20.42 -10.59
CA ILE A 8 2.75 -19.40 -9.53
C ILE A 8 2.68 -18.00 -10.15
N PHE A 9 3.45 -17.73 -11.19
CA PHE A 9 3.49 -16.43 -11.84
C PHE A 9 2.11 -16.05 -12.41
N SER A 10 1.46 -16.96 -13.13
CA SER A 10 0.14 -16.72 -13.75
C SER A 10 -0.97 -16.41 -12.75
N VAL A 11 -0.85 -16.84 -11.49
CA VAL A 11 -1.83 -16.54 -10.43
C VAL A 11 -1.44 -15.32 -9.62
N VAL A 12 -0.18 -15.24 -9.18
CA VAL A 12 0.28 -14.20 -8.26
C VAL A 12 0.41 -12.86 -8.99
N PHE A 13 0.84 -12.84 -10.25
CA PHE A 13 1.02 -11.60 -10.98
C PHE A 13 -0.29 -10.82 -11.19
N PRO A 14 -1.40 -11.42 -11.69
CA PRO A 14 -2.68 -10.72 -11.76
C PRO A 14 -3.22 -10.30 -10.39
N LEU A 15 -3.03 -11.14 -9.35
CA LEU A 15 -3.42 -10.79 -7.99
C LEU A 15 -2.72 -9.52 -7.52
N LEU A 16 -1.40 -9.41 -7.72
CA LEU A 16 -0.63 -8.23 -7.36
C LEU A 16 -1.08 -6.99 -8.14
N ILE A 17 -1.43 -7.13 -9.43
CA ILE A 17 -1.99 -6.03 -10.23
C ILE A 17 -3.30 -5.52 -9.62
N VAL A 18 -4.22 -6.43 -9.30
CA VAL A 18 -5.49 -6.07 -8.66
C VAL A 18 -5.24 -5.37 -7.32
N MET A 19 -4.25 -5.85 -6.55
CA MET A 19 -3.89 -5.20 -5.30
C MET A 19 -3.37 -3.77 -5.48
N VAL A 20 -2.56 -3.51 -6.52
CA VAL A 20 -2.08 -2.15 -6.84
C VAL A 20 -3.25 -1.22 -7.20
N ILE A 21 -4.23 -1.72 -7.96
CA ILE A 21 -5.44 -0.93 -8.29
C ILE A 21 -6.21 -0.59 -7.02
N VAL A 22 -6.45 -1.57 -6.14
CA VAL A 22 -7.13 -1.36 -4.86
C VAL A 22 -6.36 -0.38 -3.97
N TRP A 23 -5.04 -0.47 -3.94
CA TRP A 23 -4.19 0.47 -3.21
C TRP A 23 -4.40 1.90 -3.69
N PHE A 24 -4.33 2.14 -5.00
CA PHE A 24 -4.53 3.47 -5.58
C PHE A 24 -5.91 4.03 -5.26
N ILE A 25 -6.98 3.24 -5.40
CA ILE A 25 -8.33 3.67 -5.04
C ILE A 25 -8.40 4.12 -3.57
N GLN A 26 -7.83 3.34 -2.66
CA GLN A 26 -7.93 3.61 -1.23
C GLN A 26 -7.08 4.81 -0.80
N VAL A 27 -5.90 4.98 -1.40
CA VAL A 27 -5.06 6.17 -1.19
C VAL A 27 -5.73 7.42 -1.77
N SER A 28 -6.34 7.36 -2.96
CA SER A 28 -7.13 8.46 -3.51
C SER A 28 -8.27 8.87 -2.57
N ARG A 29 -8.99 7.89 -2.03
CA ARG A 29 -10.08 8.15 -1.07
C ARG A 29 -9.58 8.76 0.24
N LEU A 30 -8.40 8.36 0.70
CA LEU A 30 -7.76 8.95 1.89
C LEU A 30 -7.39 10.41 1.63
N PHE A 31 -6.73 10.70 0.50
CA PHE A 31 -6.33 12.05 0.13
C PHE A 31 -7.52 12.98 -0.11
N ALA A 32 -8.57 12.49 -0.77
CA ALA A 32 -9.81 13.25 -0.95
C ALA A 32 -10.41 13.65 0.41
N ARG A 33 -10.52 12.69 1.34
CA ARG A 33 -11.05 12.97 2.67
C ARG A 33 -10.19 13.93 3.47
N LEU A 34 -8.86 13.76 3.45
CA LEU A 34 -7.92 14.69 4.08
C LEU A 34 -8.07 16.09 3.49
N ARG A 35 -8.17 16.22 2.17
CA ARG A 35 -8.35 17.52 1.50
C ARG A 35 -9.66 18.20 1.88
N GLU A 36 -10.75 17.45 1.99
CA GLU A 36 -12.09 17.97 2.27
C GLU A 36 -12.31 18.30 3.75
N HIS A 37 -11.83 17.44 4.66
CA HIS A 37 -12.18 17.51 6.08
C HIS A 37 -11.02 17.96 6.98
N HIS A 38 -9.77 17.77 6.53
CA HIS A 38 -8.56 18.10 7.30
C HIS A 38 -7.52 18.81 6.41
N PRO A 39 -7.88 19.93 5.74
CA PRO A 39 -7.05 20.54 4.71
C PRO A 39 -5.66 20.94 5.22
N GLN A 40 -5.55 21.35 6.49
CA GLN A 40 -4.26 21.67 7.12
C GLN A 40 -3.32 20.45 7.16
N GLU A 41 -3.86 19.26 7.44
CA GLU A 41 -3.08 18.01 7.44
C GLU A 41 -2.67 17.62 6.01
N TYR A 42 -3.59 17.75 5.06
CA TYR A 42 -3.31 17.50 3.64
C TYR A 42 -2.20 18.42 3.09
N GLU A 43 -2.21 19.69 3.49
CA GLU A 43 -1.15 20.65 3.16
C GLU A 43 0.18 20.34 3.85
N ALA A 44 0.16 19.97 5.14
CA ALA A 44 1.34 19.57 5.89
C ALA A 44 2.02 18.31 5.30
N MET A 45 1.23 17.41 4.70
CA MET A 45 1.73 16.26 3.94
C MET A 45 2.31 16.64 2.56
N GLY A 46 2.27 17.92 2.18
CA GLY A 46 2.79 18.43 0.92
C GLY A 46 1.81 18.32 -0.25
N ARG A 47 0.50 18.19 0.00
CA ARG A 47 -0.56 17.99 -1.01
C ARG A 47 -0.30 16.77 -1.91
N PRO A 48 -0.16 15.57 -1.32
CA PRO A 48 0.20 14.37 -2.05
C PRO A 48 -0.86 14.00 -3.09
N THR A 49 -0.41 13.52 -4.26
CA THR A 49 -1.29 12.99 -5.31
C THR A 49 -0.68 11.73 -5.90
N LEU A 50 -1.51 10.84 -6.46
CA LEU A 50 -1.04 9.53 -6.92
C LEU A 50 0.03 9.59 -8.02
N PHE A 51 -0.09 10.55 -8.96
CA PHE A 51 0.75 10.60 -10.15
C PHE A 51 1.64 11.84 -10.22
N ALA A 52 1.14 13.01 -9.85
CA ALA A 52 1.87 14.28 -10.05
C ALA A 52 2.78 14.66 -8.87
N ASN A 53 2.45 14.23 -7.66
CA ASN A 53 3.19 14.55 -6.44
C ASN A 53 3.42 13.27 -5.61
N ASN A 54 4.12 12.34 -6.27
CA ASN A 54 4.52 11.03 -5.76
C ASN A 54 6.04 11.00 -5.59
N THR A 55 6.50 11.73 -4.57
CA THR A 55 7.91 11.84 -4.18
C THR A 55 8.21 10.91 -2.99
N PRO A 56 9.47 10.53 -2.73
CA PRO A 56 9.81 9.74 -1.54
C PRO A 56 9.32 10.37 -0.23
N GLN A 57 9.33 11.70 -0.14
CA GLN A 57 8.86 12.44 1.03
C GLN A 57 7.33 12.36 1.22
N THR A 58 6.56 12.49 0.14
CA THR A 58 5.08 12.38 0.21
C THR A 58 4.64 10.94 0.47
N ASN A 59 5.36 9.95 -0.09
CA ASN A 59 5.16 8.54 0.22
C ASN A 59 5.47 8.22 1.68
N PHE A 60 6.57 8.75 2.21
CA PHE A 60 6.91 8.61 3.62
C PHE A 60 5.84 9.25 4.52
N SER A 61 5.32 10.41 4.13
CA SER A 61 4.27 11.11 4.88
C SER A 61 2.96 10.31 4.88
N LEU A 62 2.57 9.73 3.73
CA LEU A 62 1.44 8.81 3.64
C LEU A 62 1.63 7.60 4.56
N LEU A 63 2.78 6.93 4.49
CA LEU A 63 3.13 5.79 5.36
C LEU A 63 3.03 6.18 6.83
N LYS A 64 3.68 7.27 7.22
CA LYS A 64 3.64 7.80 8.59
C LYS A 64 2.20 8.08 9.04
N PHE A 65 1.37 8.64 8.17
CA PHE A 65 -0.01 8.99 8.49
C PHE A 65 -0.87 7.77 8.81
N PHE A 66 -0.93 6.79 7.89
CA PHE A 66 -1.80 5.61 8.11
C PHE A 66 -1.20 4.60 9.08
N MET A 67 0.13 4.61 9.29
CA MET A 67 0.78 3.80 10.31
C MET A 67 0.63 4.40 11.71
N GLY A 68 0.55 5.73 11.83
CA GLY A 68 0.43 6.44 13.09
C GLY A 68 -0.99 6.47 13.68
N ASN A 69 -1.15 7.26 14.74
CA ASN A 69 -2.42 7.49 15.43
C ASN A 69 -3.10 8.80 15.01
N ARG A 70 -2.53 9.52 14.03
CA ARG A 70 -2.95 10.87 13.65
C ARG A 70 -4.44 10.95 13.26
N ALA A 71 -4.93 9.96 12.53
CA ALA A 71 -6.36 9.87 12.19
C ALA A 71 -7.29 9.85 13.43
N ARG A 72 -6.84 9.25 14.55
CA ARG A 72 -7.59 9.23 15.81
C ARG A 72 -7.49 10.57 16.55
N GLU A 73 -6.33 11.22 16.52
CA GLU A 73 -6.14 12.57 17.08
C GLU A 73 -7.01 13.62 16.38
N LEU A 74 -7.23 13.45 15.07
CA LEU A 74 -8.14 14.28 14.27
C LEU A 74 -9.63 14.00 14.56
N GLY A 75 -9.96 12.98 15.37
CA GLY A 75 -11.34 12.64 15.73
C GLY A 75 -12.19 12.13 14.56
N ASP A 76 -11.57 11.63 13.48
CA ASP A 76 -12.27 11.21 12.27
C ASP A 76 -12.32 9.67 12.14
N ASP A 77 -13.42 9.08 12.58
CA ASP A 77 -13.62 7.63 12.57
C ASP A 77 -13.54 7.00 11.17
N VAL A 78 -13.89 7.76 10.12
CA VAL A 78 -13.78 7.26 8.74
C VAL A 78 -12.31 7.19 8.35
N LEU A 79 -11.51 8.21 8.66
CA LEU A 79 -10.05 8.17 8.46
C LEU A 79 -9.42 7.04 9.27
N VAL A 80 -9.84 6.82 10.52
CA VAL A 80 -9.34 5.71 11.34
C VAL A 80 -9.58 4.36 10.65
N ARG A 81 -10.78 4.14 10.11
CA ARG A 81 -11.10 2.91 9.36
C ARG A 81 -10.31 2.80 8.06
N GLN A 82 -10.14 3.89 7.32
CA GLN A 82 -9.33 3.91 6.09
C GLN A 82 -7.86 3.60 6.38
N CYS A 83 -7.29 4.19 7.44
CA CYS A 83 -5.92 3.92 7.87
C CYS A 83 -5.75 2.47 8.33
N ALA A 84 -6.70 1.91 9.08
CA ALA A 84 -6.68 0.51 9.48
C ALA A 84 -6.71 -0.44 8.27
N PHE A 85 -7.56 -0.14 7.28
CA PHE A 85 -7.60 -0.89 6.03
C PHE A 85 -6.25 -0.81 5.30
N LEU A 86 -5.71 0.39 5.07
CA LEU A 86 -4.44 0.59 4.37
C LEU A 86 -3.28 -0.09 5.08
N LYS A 87 -3.24 -0.04 6.42
CA LYS A 87 -2.25 -0.73 7.25
C LYS A 87 -2.32 -2.24 7.05
N LYS A 88 -3.52 -2.84 7.19
CA LYS A 88 -3.71 -4.29 6.97
C LYS A 88 -3.33 -4.68 5.54
N PHE A 89 -3.78 -3.91 4.56
CA PHE A 89 -3.52 -4.15 3.16
C PHE A 89 -2.04 -4.10 2.83
N PHE A 90 -1.32 -3.11 3.37
CA PHE A 90 0.12 -2.98 3.24
C PHE A 90 0.86 -4.20 3.80
N TYR A 91 0.50 -4.67 5.00
CA TYR A 91 1.13 -5.87 5.57
C TYR A 91 0.82 -7.14 4.78
N VAL A 92 -0.42 -7.32 4.30
CA VAL A 92 -0.76 -8.47 3.44
C VAL A 92 0.06 -8.44 2.16
N TYR A 93 0.14 -7.29 1.49
CA TYR A 93 0.96 -7.13 0.28
C TYR A 93 2.44 -7.42 0.57
N LEU A 94 3.00 -6.85 1.65
CA LEU A 94 4.39 -7.05 2.03
C LEU A 94 4.69 -8.52 2.34
N SER A 95 3.81 -9.22 3.06
CA SER A 95 3.95 -10.65 3.34
C SER A 95 3.90 -11.50 2.07
N LEU A 96 2.99 -11.20 1.15
CA LEU A 96 2.91 -11.89 -0.15
C LEU A 96 4.17 -11.65 -0.98
N PHE A 97 4.65 -10.41 -1.03
CA PHE A 97 5.86 -10.05 -1.76
C PHE A 97 7.09 -10.76 -1.18
N LEU A 98 7.30 -10.69 0.14
CA LEU A 98 8.43 -11.34 0.81
C LEU A 98 8.36 -12.87 0.68
N GLY A 99 7.17 -13.46 0.85
CA GLY A 99 6.96 -14.90 0.67
C GLY A 99 7.29 -15.36 -0.75
N LEU A 100 6.87 -14.61 -1.76
CA LEU A 100 7.22 -14.88 -3.16
C LEU A 100 8.72 -14.78 -3.40
N MET A 101 9.38 -13.73 -2.88
CA MET A 101 10.83 -13.56 -2.99
C MET A 101 11.59 -14.72 -2.33
N SER A 102 11.22 -15.11 -1.10
CA SER A 102 11.82 -16.25 -0.42
C SER A 102 11.63 -17.55 -1.19
N LEU A 103 10.43 -17.78 -1.74
CA LEU A 103 10.15 -18.96 -2.56
C LEU A 103 11.01 -18.99 -3.83
N MET A 104 11.16 -17.86 -4.52
CA MET A 104 12.02 -17.73 -5.69
C MET A 104 13.49 -18.03 -5.36
N VAL A 105 14.00 -17.52 -4.23
CA VAL A 105 15.37 -17.81 -3.76
C VAL A 105 15.55 -19.30 -3.48
N VAL A 106 14.61 -19.93 -2.78
CA VAL A 106 14.67 -21.38 -2.48
C VAL A 106 14.68 -22.20 -3.77
N MET A 107 13.83 -21.85 -4.75
CA MET A 107 13.80 -22.55 -6.04
C MET A 107 15.10 -22.36 -6.83
N ALA A 108 15.68 -21.14 -6.81
CA ALA A 108 16.94 -20.87 -7.50
C ALA A 108 18.12 -21.65 -6.92
N VAL A 109 18.17 -21.82 -5.59
CA VAL A 109 19.23 -22.58 -4.90
C VAL A 109 19.00 -24.09 -4.99
N SER A 110 17.74 -24.56 -4.98
CA SER A 110 17.45 -25.99 -5.07
C SER A 110 17.51 -26.53 -6.51
N GLY A 111 17.46 -25.64 -7.50
CA GLY A 111 17.56 -25.96 -8.92
C GLY A 111 18.98 -25.84 -9.51
N SER A 112 19.96 -25.39 -8.72
CA SER A 112 21.40 -25.38 -9.04
C SER A 112 22.11 -26.60 -8.45
#